data_AF-A0A667XUM2-F1
#
_entry.id   AF-A0A667XUM2-F1
#
_cell.length_a   1.000
_cell.length_b   1.000
_cell.length_c   1.000
_cell.angle_alpha   90.00
_cell.angle_beta   90.00
_cell.angle_gamma   90.00
#
_symmetry.space_group_name_H-M   'P 1'
#
loop_
_entity.id
_entity.type
_entity.pdbx_description
1 polymer ?
#
loop_
_entity_poly.entity_id
_entity_poly.type
_entity_poly.pdbx_seq_one_letter_code
_entity_poly.pdbx_strand_id
1 'polypeptide(L)'
;QRGSLPRPASQFLEDLRINRSKRILPQWLAKPDVINRDIKSNLVPISEIQGISAQLVKKLENNGIQHFFPVQAEVIPAILESAHQGLLIGRGGYRPRDICVSAPTGSGKTLAFVIPVLQALMKRVVCEVRALAVLPTKELAQQVCKVFTTYAEGTTLKVVMLAGQKSFAAEQASLSEMRVQKYFHCGMRRSLADIVVTTPGRLVDHINKNSGLCLDQLRFLIIDEADRMIDSMHHFWLSQVTKSVYRSGSGPEAVSIFKRTEPAFVTAASLSPPQMPLQKLLFSATLTQNPEKLQQLGLYQPRLFSSVHSHANSPTCSQLSTSEPTSQTEDRYNFPEGLTEYYVHCTLTKKPLLVLHFVLRMKLSPILCFTNSREAAHRLFLLVQLFGGVQAAEFSSRLSPSERKRTLKDFEQGKIQLLISTDAAARGIDINGVKCVLNYDAPQYVRTYIHRIGRTARAGKSGLAFTFLLAVQEKNFLKMVAEAGSPGIRKHIVQPKNLRSMEAGYEQALLELASVIKVPQTWEPSQIHVCVTCSSRQFFSGAYLDMKFNSAVW
;
A
#
# COMPACT_ATOMS: atom_id res chain seq x y z
N GLN A 1 -56.82 35.36 19.34
CA GLN A 1 -56.18 34.84 20.56
C GLN A 1 -54.75 34.43 20.22
N ARG A 2 -53.78 35.04 20.91
CA ARG A 2 -52.31 34.86 20.89
C ARG A 2 -51.68 34.00 19.79
N GLY A 3 -51.13 34.66 18.77
CA GLY A 3 -50.10 34.09 17.89
C GLY A 3 -48.74 34.08 18.61
N SER A 4 -48.18 32.90 18.80
CA SER A 4 -46.83 32.70 19.33
C SER A 4 -45.80 32.94 18.22
N LEU A 5 -44.88 33.88 18.47
CA LEU A 5 -43.72 34.19 17.63
C LEU A 5 -42.83 32.95 17.39
N PRO A 6 -42.20 32.82 16.21
CA PRO A 6 -41.26 31.74 15.94
C PRO A 6 -39.96 31.93 16.74
N ARG A 7 -39.45 30.83 17.31
CA ARG A 7 -38.20 30.79 18.09
C ARG A 7 -36.99 31.21 17.23
N PRO A 8 -35.99 31.91 17.80
CA PRO A 8 -34.82 32.36 17.06
C PRO A 8 -33.90 31.19 16.65
N ALA A 9 -33.30 31.33 15.46
CA ALA A 9 -32.47 30.33 14.76
C ALA A 9 -31.19 29.89 15.50
N SER A 10 -30.90 30.43 16.69
CA SER A 10 -29.73 30.08 17.50
C SER A 10 -29.87 28.72 18.19
N GLN A 11 -31.08 28.25 18.50
CA GLN A 11 -31.30 26.94 19.14
C GLN A 11 -31.18 25.74 18.18
N PHE A 12 -31.35 25.94 16.87
CA PHE A 12 -31.18 24.86 15.88
C PHE A 12 -29.70 24.51 15.64
N LEU A 13 -28.77 25.43 15.96
CA LEU A 13 -27.33 25.22 15.77
C LEU A 13 -26.65 24.56 16.97
N GLU A 14 -27.28 24.55 18.15
CA GLU A 14 -26.78 23.81 19.32
C GLU A 14 -27.14 22.31 19.27
N ASP A 15 -28.32 21.95 18.74
CA ASP A 15 -28.71 20.54 18.56
C ASP A 15 -27.90 19.83 17.45
N LEU A 16 -27.35 20.58 16.49
CA LEU A 16 -26.43 20.03 15.48
C LEU A 16 -25.00 19.81 16.01
N ARG A 17 -24.67 20.32 17.20
CA ARG A 17 -23.34 20.15 17.82
C ARG A 17 -23.24 18.98 18.79
N ILE A 18 -24.34 18.27 19.07
CA ILE A 18 -24.38 17.11 19.97
C ILE A 18 -25.00 15.90 19.26
N ASN A 19 -24.38 15.49 18.15
CA ASN A 19 -24.46 14.11 17.69
C ASN A 19 -23.11 13.73 17.05
N ARG A 20 -22.05 13.82 17.84
CA ARG A 20 -20.88 12.96 17.62
C ARG A 20 -21.37 11.55 17.89
N SER A 21 -21.91 10.91 16.85
CA SER A 21 -22.29 9.50 16.87
C SER A 21 -21.18 8.74 17.58
N LYS A 22 -21.52 8.05 18.68
CA LYS A 22 -20.65 7.01 19.23
C LYS A 22 -20.30 6.14 18.04
N ARG A 23 -19.03 6.15 17.61
CA ARG A 23 -18.58 5.37 16.46
C ARG A 23 -18.68 3.90 16.86
N ILE A 24 -19.85 3.30 16.67
CA ILE A 24 -20.03 1.87 16.86
C ILE A 24 -19.30 1.21 15.70
N LEU A 25 -18.14 0.65 15.99
CA LEU A 25 -17.37 -0.11 15.00
C LEU A 25 -18.22 -1.31 14.55
N PRO A 26 -18.28 -1.61 13.24
CA PRO A 26 -18.92 -2.82 12.75
C PRO A 26 -18.41 -4.06 13.48
N GLN A 27 -19.28 -5.03 13.74
CA GLN A 27 -18.95 -6.21 14.56
C GLN A 27 -17.74 -7.00 14.03
N TRP A 28 -17.60 -7.09 12.70
CA TRP A 28 -16.48 -7.76 12.04
C TRP A 28 -15.13 -7.04 12.23
N LEU A 29 -15.18 -5.73 12.46
CA LEU A 29 -14.03 -4.88 12.74
C LEU A 29 -13.66 -4.92 14.23
N ALA A 30 -14.68 -5.04 15.09
CA ALA A 30 -14.53 -5.21 16.53
C ALA A 30 -14.01 -6.61 16.93
N LYS A 31 -14.31 -7.64 16.13
CA LYS A 31 -13.88 -9.04 16.36
C LYS A 31 -13.12 -9.61 15.15
N PRO A 32 -11.87 -9.19 14.92
CA PRO A 32 -11.04 -9.77 13.88
C PRO A 32 -10.57 -11.19 14.24
N ASP A 33 -10.37 -12.04 13.24
CA ASP A 33 -9.56 -13.24 13.36
C ASP A 33 -8.10 -12.80 13.56
N VAL A 34 -7.51 -13.18 14.69
CA VAL A 34 -6.18 -12.73 15.08
C VAL A 34 -5.13 -13.58 14.36
N ILE A 35 -4.30 -12.93 13.56
CA ILE A 35 -3.11 -13.55 12.95
C ILE A 35 -1.94 -13.39 13.92
N ASN A 36 -1.19 -14.47 14.15
CA ASN A 36 0.00 -14.40 14.97
C ASN A 36 1.05 -13.45 14.36
N ARG A 37 1.65 -12.59 15.19
CA ARG A 37 2.62 -11.58 14.76
C ARG A 37 4.00 -12.19 14.49
N ASP A 38 4.39 -13.22 15.25
CA ASP A 38 5.75 -13.74 15.17
C ASP A 38 5.95 -14.54 13.87
N ILE A 39 6.64 -13.89 12.93
CA ILE A 39 6.95 -14.41 11.60
C ILE A 39 8.03 -15.50 11.68
N LYS A 40 8.85 -15.53 12.73
CA LYS A 40 9.97 -16.48 12.87
C LYS A 40 9.56 -17.75 13.57
N SER A 41 8.76 -17.67 14.64
CA SER A 41 8.43 -18.83 15.47
C SER A 41 7.23 -19.63 14.94
N ASN A 42 6.40 -19.05 14.08
CA ASN A 42 5.14 -19.66 13.60
C ASN A 42 5.14 -19.88 12.08
N LEU A 43 6.28 -20.33 11.55
CA LEU A 43 6.39 -20.75 10.17
C LEU A 43 5.68 -22.09 9.98
N VAL A 44 4.66 -22.11 9.12
CA VAL A 44 3.86 -23.31 8.85
C VAL A 44 4.43 -24.01 7.61
N PRO A 45 4.86 -25.28 7.68
CA PRO A 45 5.33 -26.02 6.50
C PRO A 45 4.27 -26.03 5.40
N ILE A 46 4.70 -25.93 4.13
CA ILE A 46 3.75 -25.89 3.00
C ILE A 46 2.88 -27.16 2.94
N SER A 47 3.41 -28.30 3.38
CA SER A 47 2.72 -29.58 3.43
C SER A 47 1.51 -29.60 4.38
N GLU A 48 1.47 -28.70 5.37
CA GLU A 48 0.39 -28.66 6.36
C GLU A 48 -0.89 -28.02 5.79
N ILE A 49 -0.76 -27.13 4.80
CA ILE A 49 -1.92 -26.49 4.16
C ILE A 49 -2.55 -27.44 3.14
N GLN A 50 -3.73 -27.96 3.49
CA GLN A 50 -4.52 -28.80 2.59
C GLN A 50 -5.15 -27.98 1.44
N GLY A 51 -5.43 -28.67 0.32
CA GLY A 51 -6.14 -28.08 -0.82
C GLY A 51 -5.26 -27.44 -1.90
N ILE A 52 -3.94 -27.35 -1.69
CA ILE A 52 -2.97 -26.91 -2.70
C ILE A 52 -2.53 -28.10 -3.56
N SER A 53 -2.52 -27.95 -4.88
CA SER A 53 -2.09 -29.00 -5.80
C SER A 53 -0.58 -29.27 -5.71
N ALA A 54 -0.18 -30.52 -5.91
CA ALA A 54 1.24 -30.93 -5.90
C ALA A 54 2.10 -30.13 -6.89
N GLN A 55 1.54 -29.69 -8.02
CA GLN A 55 2.24 -28.83 -8.97
C GLN A 55 2.58 -27.46 -8.38
N LEU A 56 1.65 -26.82 -7.64
CA LEU A 56 1.91 -25.54 -6.99
C LEU A 56 2.85 -25.69 -5.79
N VAL A 57 2.75 -26.78 -5.03
CA VAL A 57 3.68 -27.07 -3.93
C VAL A 57 5.11 -27.18 -4.44
N LYS A 58 5.36 -28.01 -5.47
CA LYS A 58 6.69 -28.13 -6.10
C LYS A 58 7.23 -26.79 -6.60
N LYS A 59 6.36 -25.92 -7.12
CA LYS A 59 6.75 -24.58 -7.54
C LYS A 59 7.14 -23.66 -6.39
N LEU A 60 6.42 -23.71 -5.28
CA LEU A 60 6.78 -22.97 -4.07
C LEU A 60 8.16 -23.41 -3.58
N GLU A 61 8.40 -24.72 -3.52
CA GLU A 61 9.70 -25.31 -3.14
C GLU A 61 10.83 -24.87 -4.09
N ASN A 62 10.60 -24.94 -5.41
CA ASN A 62 11.58 -24.49 -6.42
C ASN A 62 11.90 -22.99 -6.33
N ASN A 63 10.97 -22.17 -5.82
CA ASN A 63 11.19 -20.75 -5.57
C ASN A 63 11.76 -20.47 -4.17
N GLY A 64 12.21 -21.50 -3.45
CA GLY A 64 12.85 -21.39 -2.14
C GLY A 64 11.88 -21.14 -0.98
N ILE A 65 10.58 -21.35 -1.20
CA ILE A 65 9.56 -21.24 -0.15
C ILE A 65 9.35 -22.63 0.40
N GLN A 66 9.70 -22.84 1.67
CA GLN A 66 9.48 -24.10 2.40
C GLN A 66 8.39 -23.96 3.47
N HIS A 67 8.19 -22.73 3.95
CA HIS A 67 7.23 -22.41 5.00
C HIS A 67 6.41 -21.18 4.62
N PHE A 68 5.15 -21.19 5.00
CA PHE A 68 4.25 -20.07 4.92
C PHE A 68 4.35 -19.18 6.16
N PHE A 69 4.23 -17.88 5.94
CA PHE A 69 4.06 -16.92 7.03
C PHE A 69 2.68 -17.08 7.68
N PRO A 70 2.49 -16.63 8.94
CA PRO A 70 1.20 -16.74 9.64
C PRO A 70 0.01 -16.17 8.85
N VAL A 71 0.19 -15.04 8.17
CA VAL A 71 -0.82 -14.45 7.28
C VAL A 71 -1.24 -15.40 6.16
N GLN A 72 -0.27 -16.10 5.56
CA GLN A 72 -0.52 -17.03 4.47
C GLN A 72 -1.19 -18.30 4.99
N ALA A 73 -0.75 -18.80 6.15
CA ALA A 73 -1.32 -19.99 6.79
C ALA A 73 -2.81 -19.84 7.13
N GLU A 74 -3.25 -18.66 7.59
CA GLU A 74 -4.65 -18.41 7.92
C GLU A 74 -5.52 -18.06 6.69
N VAL A 75 -4.98 -17.24 5.78
CA VAL A 75 -5.76 -16.68 4.67
C VAL A 75 -5.91 -17.65 3.50
N ILE A 76 -4.88 -18.47 3.20
CA ILE A 76 -4.92 -19.40 2.06
C ILE A 76 -6.06 -20.42 2.22
N PRO A 77 -6.18 -21.15 3.35
CA PRO A 77 -7.29 -22.07 3.58
C PRO A 77 -8.65 -21.37 3.53
N ALA A 78 -8.77 -20.18 4.14
CA ALA A 78 -10.02 -19.43 4.16
C ALA A 78 -10.52 -19.06 2.74
N ILE A 79 -9.61 -18.73 1.82
CA ILE A 79 -9.97 -18.49 0.41
C ILE A 79 -10.29 -19.81 -0.29
N LEU A 80 -9.50 -20.87 -0.08
CA LEU A 80 -9.75 -22.18 -0.72
C LEU A 80 -11.09 -22.79 -0.31
N GLU A 81 -11.46 -22.72 0.97
CA GLU A 81 -12.77 -23.17 1.50
C GLU A 81 -13.95 -22.58 0.71
N SER A 82 -13.80 -21.33 0.25
CA SER A 82 -14.81 -20.65 -0.54
C SER A 82 -14.96 -21.14 -1.98
N ALA A 83 -14.02 -21.96 -2.46
CA ALA A 83 -13.97 -22.49 -3.83
C ALA A 83 -13.92 -24.03 -3.90
N HIS A 84 -13.93 -24.72 -2.74
CA HIS A 84 -13.84 -26.19 -2.67
C HIS A 84 -14.96 -26.91 -3.43
N GLN A 85 -16.19 -26.36 -3.42
CA GLN A 85 -17.37 -26.91 -4.10
C GLN A 85 -17.51 -26.42 -5.56
N GLY A 86 -16.46 -25.81 -6.12
CA GLY A 86 -16.46 -25.20 -7.45
C GLY A 86 -16.58 -23.68 -7.38
N LEU A 87 -16.74 -23.06 -8.56
CA LEU A 87 -16.73 -21.60 -8.67
C LEU A 87 -18.11 -20.95 -8.45
N LEU A 88 -19.20 -21.72 -8.63
CA LEU A 88 -20.57 -21.20 -8.63
C LEU A 88 -21.20 -21.13 -7.24
N ILE A 89 -20.76 -21.95 -6.29
CA ILE A 89 -21.42 -22.09 -5.00
C ILE A 89 -20.35 -22.14 -3.91
N GLY A 90 -20.53 -21.33 -2.86
CA GLY A 90 -19.67 -21.39 -1.67
C GLY A 90 -20.15 -22.46 -0.69
N ARG A 91 -19.46 -22.57 0.46
CA ARG A 91 -19.75 -23.58 1.48
C ARG A 91 -21.24 -23.59 1.86
N GLY A 92 -21.87 -24.76 1.72
CA GLY A 92 -23.25 -24.98 2.14
C GLY A 92 -24.30 -24.31 1.26
N GLY A 93 -23.99 -23.95 0.02
CA GLY A 93 -24.95 -23.28 -0.87
C GLY A 93 -24.88 -21.75 -0.85
N TYR A 94 -24.11 -21.17 0.07
CA TYR A 94 -24.12 -19.73 0.33
C TYR A 94 -23.06 -18.97 -0.45
N ARG A 95 -23.32 -17.66 -0.64
CA ARG A 95 -22.33 -16.74 -1.16
C ARG A 95 -21.11 -16.66 -0.23
N PRO A 96 -19.89 -16.80 -0.77
CA PRO A 96 -18.65 -16.55 -0.04
C PRO A 96 -18.59 -15.18 0.63
N ARG A 97 -18.06 -15.15 1.85
CA ARG A 97 -17.74 -13.93 2.58
C ARG A 97 -16.58 -13.18 1.92
N ASP A 98 -16.65 -11.86 1.90
CA ASP A 98 -15.51 -11.03 1.53
C ASP A 98 -14.42 -11.14 2.60
N ILE A 99 -13.15 -11.09 2.19
CA ILE A 99 -12.01 -11.28 3.10
C ILE A 99 -11.22 -9.98 3.16
N CYS A 100 -10.93 -9.51 4.36
CA CYS A 100 -10.07 -8.36 4.62
C CYS A 100 -8.84 -8.82 5.39
N VAL A 101 -7.66 -8.37 4.98
CA VAL A 101 -6.38 -8.73 5.61
C VAL A 101 -5.63 -7.46 5.94
N SER A 102 -5.35 -7.28 7.23
CA SER A 102 -4.53 -6.19 7.77
C SER A 102 -3.29 -6.76 8.44
N ALA A 103 -2.16 -6.70 7.73
CA ALA A 103 -0.89 -7.24 8.18
C ALA A 103 0.28 -6.41 7.65
N PRO A 104 1.38 -6.24 8.41
CA PRO A 104 2.46 -5.32 8.05
C PRO A 104 3.10 -5.62 6.67
N THR A 105 3.76 -4.62 6.08
CA THR A 105 4.53 -4.83 4.83
C THR A 105 5.63 -5.87 5.05
N GLY A 106 5.82 -6.76 4.08
CA GLY A 106 6.80 -7.85 4.20
C GLY A 106 6.28 -9.11 4.92
N SER A 107 4.99 -9.18 5.27
CA SER A 107 4.35 -10.39 5.82
C SER A 107 3.90 -11.41 4.76
N GLY A 108 4.27 -11.20 3.49
CA GLY A 108 3.94 -12.10 2.37
C GLY A 108 2.48 -12.08 1.91
N LYS A 109 1.74 -10.98 2.12
CA LYS A 109 0.35 -10.80 1.66
C LYS A 109 0.11 -11.17 0.20
N THR A 110 1.07 -10.89 -0.69
CA THR A 110 0.92 -11.17 -2.12
C THR A 110 0.67 -12.64 -2.40
N LEU A 111 1.44 -13.55 -1.79
CA LEU A 111 1.23 -14.99 -1.98
C LEU A 111 -0.07 -15.47 -1.31
N ALA A 112 -0.51 -14.82 -0.24
CA ALA A 112 -1.74 -15.17 0.47
C ALA A 112 -2.99 -15.09 -0.42
N PHE A 113 -3.01 -14.24 -1.46
CA PHE A 113 -4.08 -14.25 -2.47
C PHE A 113 -3.69 -14.93 -3.78
N VAL A 114 -2.43 -14.86 -4.21
CA VAL A 114 -2.03 -15.45 -5.51
C VAL A 114 -2.24 -16.96 -5.53
N ILE A 115 -1.76 -17.66 -4.49
CA ILE A 115 -1.79 -19.12 -4.44
C ILE A 115 -3.22 -19.68 -4.46
N PRO A 116 -4.14 -19.27 -3.56
CA PRO A 116 -5.48 -19.83 -3.54
C PRO A 116 -6.30 -19.45 -4.77
N VAL A 117 -6.08 -18.27 -5.36
CA VAL A 117 -6.76 -17.86 -6.59
C VAL A 117 -6.29 -18.70 -7.78
N LEU A 118 -4.98 -18.93 -7.93
CA LEU A 118 -4.48 -19.82 -8.98
C LEU A 118 -5.05 -21.23 -8.81
N GLN A 119 -4.97 -21.79 -7.59
CA GLN A 119 -5.49 -23.12 -7.27
C GLN A 119 -6.99 -23.25 -7.59
N ALA A 120 -7.80 -22.24 -7.27
CA ALA A 120 -9.23 -22.23 -7.59
C ALA A 120 -9.51 -22.18 -9.11
N LEU A 121 -8.67 -21.48 -9.88
CA LEU A 121 -8.85 -21.33 -11.32
C LEU A 121 -8.24 -22.48 -12.13
N MET A 122 -7.34 -23.29 -11.58
CA MET A 122 -6.69 -24.40 -12.31
C MET A 122 -7.68 -25.42 -12.89
N LYS A 123 -8.87 -25.57 -12.29
CA LYS A 123 -9.93 -26.48 -12.75
C LYS A 123 -10.86 -25.88 -13.81
N ARG A 124 -10.59 -24.67 -14.31
CA ARG A 124 -11.47 -23.96 -15.24
C ARG A 124 -11.43 -24.55 -16.65
N VAL A 125 -12.61 -24.69 -17.27
CA VAL A 125 -12.77 -25.28 -18.62
C VAL A 125 -12.53 -24.26 -19.73
N VAL A 126 -13.04 -23.03 -19.58
CA VAL A 126 -13.00 -21.99 -20.62
C VAL A 126 -12.20 -20.79 -20.14
N CYS A 127 -11.37 -20.20 -20.99
CA CYS A 127 -10.60 -18.99 -20.68
C CYS A 127 -11.54 -17.77 -20.62
N GLU A 128 -11.78 -17.24 -19.42
CA GLU A 128 -12.61 -16.06 -19.15
C GLU A 128 -12.07 -15.36 -17.91
N VAL A 129 -12.21 -14.03 -17.85
CA VAL A 129 -11.67 -13.23 -16.75
C VAL A 129 -12.41 -13.57 -15.45
N ARG A 130 -11.74 -14.32 -14.58
CA ARG A 130 -12.29 -14.79 -13.29
C ARG A 130 -11.59 -14.16 -12.08
N ALA A 131 -10.40 -13.61 -12.26
CA ALA A 131 -9.73 -12.83 -11.23
C ALA A 131 -9.28 -11.47 -11.76
N LEU A 132 -9.57 -10.42 -10.98
CA LEU A 132 -9.16 -9.05 -11.26
C LEU A 132 -8.40 -8.52 -10.06
N ALA A 133 -7.11 -8.27 -10.21
CA ALA A 133 -6.28 -7.63 -9.19
C ALA A 133 -6.08 -6.16 -9.53
N VAL A 134 -6.53 -5.27 -8.63
CA VAL A 134 -6.45 -3.83 -8.78
C VAL A 134 -5.46 -3.27 -7.78
N LEU A 135 -4.44 -2.55 -8.27
CA LEU A 135 -3.32 -2.06 -7.48
C LEU A 135 -3.14 -0.55 -7.72
N PRO A 136 -2.67 0.21 -6.71
CA PRO A 136 -2.62 1.67 -6.78
C PRO A 136 -1.54 2.22 -7.73
N THR A 137 -0.47 1.47 -7.99
CA THR A 137 0.66 1.92 -8.82
C THR A 137 0.99 0.92 -9.91
N LYS A 138 1.56 1.41 -11.01
CA LYS A 138 1.95 0.58 -12.16
C LYS A 138 3.07 -0.39 -11.79
N GLU A 139 3.99 0.06 -10.94
CA GLU A 139 5.14 -0.70 -10.46
C GLU A 139 4.69 -1.89 -9.62
N LEU A 140 3.76 -1.68 -8.68
CA LEU A 140 3.21 -2.75 -7.86
C LEU A 140 2.39 -3.72 -8.71
N ALA A 141 1.60 -3.22 -9.66
CA ALA A 141 0.88 -4.06 -10.62
C ALA A 141 1.83 -4.97 -11.42
N GLN A 142 2.96 -4.44 -11.88
CA GLN A 142 3.97 -5.23 -12.58
C GLN A 142 4.60 -6.30 -11.68
N GLN A 143 4.89 -5.96 -10.42
CA GLN A 143 5.41 -6.92 -9.45
C GLN A 143 4.42 -8.07 -9.22
N VAL A 144 3.16 -7.75 -8.91
CA VAL A 144 2.13 -8.77 -8.65
C VAL A 144 1.81 -9.57 -9.91
N CYS A 145 1.79 -8.95 -11.09
CA CYS A 145 1.65 -9.67 -12.35
C CYS A 145 2.80 -10.67 -12.56
N LYS A 146 4.04 -10.30 -12.27
CA LYS A 146 5.18 -11.21 -12.35
C LYS A 146 4.99 -12.41 -11.42
N VAL A 147 4.55 -12.19 -10.18
CA VAL A 147 4.27 -13.25 -9.21
C VAL A 147 3.18 -14.19 -9.74
N PHE A 148 2.05 -13.65 -10.23
CA PHE A 148 1.02 -14.48 -10.87
C PHE A 148 1.56 -15.30 -12.04
N THR A 149 2.35 -14.70 -12.95
CA THR A 149 2.92 -15.40 -14.10
C THR A 149 3.84 -16.53 -13.65
N THR A 150 4.77 -16.28 -12.73
CA THR A 150 5.71 -17.30 -12.21
C THR A 150 4.97 -18.50 -11.63
N TYR A 151 3.93 -18.28 -10.81
CA TYR A 151 3.15 -19.39 -10.24
C TYR A 151 2.15 -20.01 -11.23
N ALA A 152 1.75 -19.29 -12.29
CA ALA A 152 0.91 -19.82 -13.37
C ALA A 152 1.68 -20.61 -14.45
N GLU A 153 3.01 -20.50 -14.56
CA GLU A 153 3.82 -21.24 -15.56
C GLU A 153 3.53 -22.76 -15.57
N GLY A 154 3.44 -23.40 -16.73
CA GLY A 154 3.09 -24.83 -16.79
C GLY A 154 1.63 -25.16 -16.41
N THR A 155 0.79 -24.16 -16.15
CA THR A 155 -0.68 -24.31 -16.15
C THR A 155 -1.26 -23.74 -17.44
N THR A 156 -2.56 -23.97 -17.68
CA THR A 156 -3.25 -23.37 -18.84
C THR A 156 -3.70 -21.92 -18.60
N LEU A 157 -3.49 -21.37 -17.39
CA LEU A 157 -3.97 -20.05 -16.99
C LEU A 157 -3.22 -18.93 -17.71
N LYS A 158 -3.97 -17.91 -18.14
CA LYS A 158 -3.43 -16.73 -18.82
C LYS A 158 -3.54 -15.48 -17.96
N VAL A 159 -2.39 -14.86 -17.69
CA VAL A 159 -2.26 -13.65 -16.88
C VAL A 159 -1.95 -12.46 -17.80
N VAL A 160 -2.74 -11.39 -17.71
CA VAL A 160 -2.59 -10.17 -18.52
C VAL A 160 -2.51 -8.95 -17.61
N MET A 161 -1.66 -7.99 -17.95
CA MET A 161 -1.53 -6.73 -17.23
C MET A 161 -2.06 -5.54 -18.04
N LEU A 162 -2.88 -4.70 -17.40
CA LEU A 162 -3.45 -3.46 -17.94
C LEU A 162 -3.00 -2.28 -17.07
N ALA A 163 -1.80 -1.78 -17.31
CA ALA A 163 -1.22 -0.69 -16.52
C ALA A 163 -0.76 0.49 -17.38
N GLY A 164 -1.12 0.53 -18.67
CA GLY A 164 -0.68 1.56 -19.60
C GLY A 164 0.82 1.52 -19.82
N GLN A 165 1.38 0.30 -19.92
CA GLN A 165 2.76 0.07 -20.35
C GLN A 165 2.84 -0.14 -21.86
N LYS A 166 1.78 -0.69 -22.46
CA LYS A 166 1.63 -0.84 -23.91
C LYS A 166 0.59 0.17 -24.42
N SER A 167 0.53 0.34 -25.74
CA SER A 167 -0.56 1.09 -26.35
C SER A 167 -1.91 0.47 -25.99
N PHE A 168 -2.96 1.28 -25.93
CA PHE A 168 -4.31 0.80 -25.59
C PHE A 168 -4.76 -0.33 -26.53
N ALA A 169 -4.51 -0.19 -27.83
CA ALA A 169 -4.81 -1.22 -28.82
C ALA A 169 -4.06 -2.55 -28.58
N ALA A 170 -2.78 -2.50 -28.18
CA ALA A 170 -2.02 -3.70 -27.87
C ALA A 170 -2.53 -4.40 -26.59
N GLU A 171 -2.97 -3.63 -25.59
CA GLU A 171 -3.60 -4.17 -24.39
C GLU A 171 -4.98 -4.79 -24.73
N GLN A 172 -5.77 -4.16 -25.60
CA GLN A 172 -7.05 -4.72 -26.11
C GLN A 172 -6.85 -6.05 -26.83
N ALA A 173 -5.89 -6.12 -27.75
CA ALA A 173 -5.57 -7.34 -28.49
C ALA A 173 -5.10 -8.49 -27.57
N SER A 174 -4.54 -8.16 -26.40
CA SER A 174 -4.13 -9.14 -25.40
C SER A 174 -5.31 -9.68 -24.57
N LEU A 175 -6.45 -8.98 -24.54
CA LEU A 175 -7.61 -9.36 -23.73
C LEU A 175 -8.59 -10.26 -24.48
N SER A 176 -8.81 -10.01 -25.76
CA SER A 176 -9.78 -10.78 -26.54
C SER A 176 -9.42 -10.86 -28.00
N GLU A 177 -9.68 -12.02 -28.60
CA GLU A 177 -9.64 -12.22 -30.05
C GLU A 177 -11.07 -12.25 -30.60
N MET A 178 -11.29 -11.57 -31.73
CA MET A 178 -12.54 -11.67 -32.47
C MET A 178 -12.35 -12.70 -33.59
N ARG A 179 -13.08 -13.81 -33.52
CA ARG A 179 -13.10 -14.80 -34.61
C ARG A 179 -14.37 -14.63 -35.42
N VAL A 180 -14.19 -14.36 -36.71
CA VAL A 180 -15.27 -14.40 -37.70
C VAL A 180 -15.30 -15.82 -38.25
N GLN A 181 -16.37 -16.57 -37.95
CA GLN A 181 -16.52 -17.93 -38.44
C GLN A 181 -17.21 -17.89 -39.80
N LYS A 182 -16.58 -18.45 -40.83
CA LYS A 182 -16.94 -18.33 -42.26
C LYS A 182 -18.39 -18.71 -42.63
N TYR A 183 -19.13 -19.35 -41.71
CA TYR A 183 -20.49 -19.89 -41.92
C TYR A 183 -21.56 -19.28 -41.00
N PHE A 184 -21.19 -18.49 -39.97
CA PHE A 184 -22.13 -17.78 -39.10
C PHE A 184 -21.75 -16.31 -39.11
N HIS A 185 -22.67 -15.43 -39.52
CA HIS A 185 -22.50 -13.96 -39.53
C HIS A 185 -22.46 -13.35 -38.11
N CYS A 186 -22.11 -14.13 -37.09
CA CYS A 186 -21.94 -13.74 -35.71
C CYS A 186 -20.45 -13.85 -35.36
N GLY A 187 -19.78 -12.71 -35.18
CA GLY A 187 -18.40 -12.69 -34.67
C GLY A 187 -18.40 -13.12 -33.20
N MET A 188 -17.82 -14.29 -32.90
CA MET A 188 -17.72 -14.77 -31.52
C MET A 188 -16.45 -14.21 -30.88
N ARG A 189 -16.62 -13.43 -29.81
CA ARG A 189 -15.51 -12.85 -29.05
C ARG A 189 -15.03 -13.88 -28.02
N ARG A 190 -13.73 -14.16 -28.04
CA ARG A 190 -13.09 -15.10 -27.11
C ARG A 190 -12.16 -14.35 -26.17
N SER A 191 -12.31 -14.54 -24.86
CA SER A 191 -11.35 -14.01 -23.90
C SER A 191 -10.02 -14.78 -23.97
N LEU A 192 -8.92 -14.04 -23.89
CA LEU A 192 -7.54 -14.56 -23.86
C LEU A 192 -6.91 -14.45 -22.46
N ALA A 193 -7.66 -13.98 -21.47
CA ALA A 193 -7.19 -13.75 -20.11
C ALA A 193 -8.09 -14.43 -19.07
N ASP A 194 -7.48 -15.07 -18.07
CA ASP A 194 -8.15 -15.57 -16.87
C ASP A 194 -7.97 -14.63 -15.68
N ILE A 195 -6.79 -14.04 -15.60
CA ILE A 195 -6.35 -13.17 -14.51
C ILE A 195 -5.90 -11.85 -15.12
N VAL A 196 -6.51 -10.75 -14.67
CA VAL A 196 -6.15 -9.40 -15.10
C VAL A 196 -5.57 -8.65 -13.92
N VAL A 197 -4.38 -8.08 -14.09
CA VAL A 197 -3.72 -7.22 -13.11
C VAL A 197 -3.71 -5.78 -13.65
N THR A 198 -4.25 -4.82 -12.89
CA THR A 198 -4.54 -3.49 -13.43
C THR A 198 -4.40 -2.38 -12.40
N THR A 199 -4.42 -1.14 -12.90
CA THR A 199 -4.54 0.08 -12.09
C THR A 199 -5.94 0.69 -12.28
N PRO A 200 -6.53 1.35 -11.27
CA PRO A 200 -7.94 1.75 -11.32
C PRO A 200 -8.30 2.66 -12.50
N GLY A 201 -7.47 3.65 -12.83
CA GLY A 201 -7.72 4.54 -13.97
C GLY A 201 -7.74 3.79 -15.31
N ARG A 202 -6.75 2.93 -15.54
CA ARG A 202 -6.65 2.11 -16.77
C ARG A 202 -7.77 1.08 -16.87
N LEU A 203 -8.18 0.49 -15.74
CA LEU A 203 -9.33 -0.40 -15.68
C LEU A 203 -10.62 0.28 -16.15
N VAL A 204 -10.89 1.50 -15.66
CA VAL A 204 -12.08 2.26 -16.06
C VAL A 204 -12.06 2.61 -17.55
N ASP A 205 -10.89 2.98 -18.10
CA ASP A 205 -10.74 3.17 -19.56
C ASP A 205 -11.16 1.90 -20.33
N HIS A 206 -10.69 0.74 -19.90
CA HIS A 206 -11.00 -0.54 -20.56
C HIS A 206 -12.48 -0.95 -20.42
N ILE A 207 -13.13 -0.65 -19.30
CA ILE A 207 -14.57 -0.89 -19.10
C ILE A 207 -15.40 0.04 -20.01
N ASN A 208 -15.04 1.32 -20.08
CA ASN A 208 -15.84 2.32 -20.80
C ASN A 208 -15.65 2.27 -22.32
N LYS A 209 -14.43 2.01 -22.81
CA LYS A 209 -14.10 2.03 -24.25
C LYS A 209 -14.28 0.68 -24.94
N ASN A 210 -15.16 -0.18 -24.41
CA ASN A 210 -15.54 -1.51 -24.93
C ASN A 210 -14.36 -2.35 -25.44
N SER A 211 -13.39 -2.58 -24.56
CA SER A 211 -12.01 -2.91 -24.91
C SER A 211 -11.66 -4.39 -25.09
N GLY A 212 -12.63 -5.29 -25.17
CA GLY A 212 -12.32 -6.72 -25.06
C GLY A 212 -12.51 -7.29 -23.64
N LEU A 213 -12.56 -6.44 -22.61
CA LEU A 213 -12.77 -6.84 -21.23
C LEU A 213 -14.24 -7.18 -20.94
N CYS A 214 -14.52 -8.46 -20.63
CA CYS A 214 -15.80 -8.92 -20.09
C CYS A 214 -15.60 -9.36 -18.63
N LEU A 215 -16.46 -8.90 -17.72
CA LEU A 215 -16.35 -9.19 -16.28
C LEU A 215 -17.51 -10.04 -15.74
N ASP A 216 -18.34 -10.60 -16.63
CA ASP A 216 -19.53 -11.37 -16.25
C ASP A 216 -19.17 -12.60 -15.40
N GLN A 217 -18.03 -13.24 -15.73
CA GLN A 217 -17.51 -14.43 -15.05
C GLN A 217 -16.56 -14.11 -13.88
N LEU A 218 -16.44 -12.84 -13.47
CA LEU A 218 -15.49 -12.44 -12.44
C LEU A 218 -15.85 -13.09 -11.08
N ARG A 219 -14.96 -13.93 -10.54
CA ARG A 219 -15.13 -14.61 -9.25
C ARG A 219 -14.41 -13.90 -8.10
N PHE A 220 -13.21 -13.41 -8.36
CA PHE A 220 -12.34 -12.77 -7.37
C PHE A 220 -11.99 -11.34 -7.77
N LEU A 221 -12.27 -10.38 -6.89
CA LEU A 221 -11.80 -9.01 -7.01
C LEU A 221 -10.77 -8.75 -5.89
N ILE A 222 -9.51 -8.68 -6.25
CA ILE A 222 -8.41 -8.44 -5.33
C ILE A 222 -8.10 -6.94 -5.34
N ILE A 223 -8.05 -6.34 -4.15
CA ILE A 223 -7.69 -4.93 -3.95
C ILE A 223 -6.50 -4.93 -3.00
N ASP A 224 -5.29 -4.72 -3.54
CA ASP A 224 -4.06 -4.66 -2.76
C ASP A 224 -3.69 -3.19 -2.46
N GLU A 225 -3.01 -2.96 -1.34
CA GLU A 225 -2.79 -1.61 -0.77
C GLU A 225 -4.11 -0.82 -0.68
N ALA A 226 -5.15 -1.50 -0.18
CA ALA A 226 -6.53 -1.05 -0.19
C ALA A 226 -6.75 0.30 0.48
N ASP A 227 -5.97 0.58 1.52
CA ASP A 227 -5.96 1.84 2.23
C ASP A 227 -5.64 3.02 1.31
N ARG A 228 -4.77 2.86 0.31
CA ARG A 228 -4.52 3.90 -0.70
C ARG A 228 -5.62 3.95 -1.73
N MET A 229 -6.14 2.79 -2.10
CA MET A 229 -7.24 2.66 -3.05
C MET A 229 -8.50 3.36 -2.53
N ILE A 230 -8.75 3.27 -1.22
CA ILE A 230 -9.85 3.95 -0.50
C ILE A 230 -9.67 5.46 -0.56
N ASP A 231 -8.47 5.99 -0.30
CA ASP A 231 -8.21 7.43 -0.39
C ASP A 231 -8.36 7.94 -1.85
N SER A 232 -8.18 7.07 -2.85
CA SER A 232 -8.43 7.36 -4.27
C SER A 232 -9.85 7.03 -4.76
N MET A 233 -10.77 6.62 -3.87
CA MET A 233 -12.15 6.22 -4.23
C MET A 233 -12.97 7.34 -4.87
N HIS A 234 -12.50 8.59 -4.83
CA HIS A 234 -13.10 9.72 -5.54
C HIS A 234 -13.34 9.47 -7.05
N HIS A 235 -12.63 8.52 -7.67
CA HIS A 235 -12.83 8.15 -9.08
C HIS A 235 -13.92 7.09 -9.32
N PHE A 236 -14.64 6.64 -8.28
CA PHE A 236 -15.75 5.68 -8.38
C PHE A 236 -15.46 4.40 -9.17
N TRP A 237 -14.19 4.01 -9.31
CA TRP A 237 -13.78 2.90 -10.15
C TRP A 237 -14.42 1.57 -9.71
N LEU A 238 -14.57 1.34 -8.40
CA LEU A 238 -15.20 0.14 -7.85
C LEU A 238 -16.68 0.06 -8.22
N SER A 239 -17.37 1.21 -8.26
CA SER A 239 -18.77 1.28 -8.71
C SER A 239 -18.87 0.90 -10.18
N GLN A 240 -17.96 1.37 -11.03
CA GLN A 240 -17.93 1.00 -12.46
C GLN A 240 -17.64 -0.49 -12.67
N VAL A 241 -16.72 -1.07 -11.89
CA VAL A 241 -16.45 -2.52 -11.90
C VAL A 241 -17.70 -3.29 -11.47
N THR A 242 -18.33 -2.88 -10.38
CA THR A 242 -19.56 -3.51 -9.86
C THR A 242 -20.67 -3.45 -10.91
N LYS A 243 -20.92 -2.28 -11.51
CA LYS A 243 -21.89 -2.11 -12.61
C LYS A 243 -21.57 -2.98 -13.81
N SER A 244 -20.31 -3.09 -14.20
CA SER A 244 -19.88 -3.95 -15.31
C SER A 244 -20.09 -5.43 -15.01
N VAL A 245 -19.93 -5.85 -13.75
CA VAL A 245 -20.07 -7.23 -13.30
C VAL A 245 -21.55 -7.66 -13.24
N TYR A 246 -22.46 -6.76 -12.87
CA TYR A 246 -23.90 -7.04 -12.75
C TYR A 246 -24.72 -6.51 -13.95
N ARG A 247 -24.07 -6.08 -15.04
CA ARG A 247 -24.70 -5.44 -16.21
C ARG A 247 -25.71 -6.32 -16.97
N SER A 248 -25.63 -7.64 -16.82
CA SER A 248 -26.52 -8.62 -17.46
C SER A 248 -28.00 -8.53 -17.00
N GLY A 249 -28.36 -7.48 -16.25
CA GLY A 249 -29.69 -7.20 -15.70
C GLY A 249 -30.73 -6.61 -16.66
N SER A 250 -30.31 -5.75 -17.61
CA SER A 250 -31.19 -4.68 -18.13
C SER A 250 -31.33 -4.57 -19.67
N GLY A 251 -30.83 -5.53 -20.45
CA GLY A 251 -31.00 -5.55 -21.91
C GLY A 251 -32.09 -6.54 -22.38
N PRO A 252 -32.78 -6.28 -23.50
CA PRO A 252 -33.79 -7.18 -24.08
C PRO A 252 -33.23 -8.50 -24.65
N GLU A 253 -31.90 -8.67 -24.70
CA GLU A 253 -31.20 -9.89 -25.15
C GLU A 253 -30.86 -10.85 -23.99
N ALA A 254 -31.68 -10.89 -22.94
CA ALA A 254 -31.41 -11.67 -21.73
C ALA A 254 -31.72 -13.18 -21.91
N VAL A 255 -30.91 -13.89 -22.70
CA VAL A 255 -30.88 -15.36 -22.77
C VAL A 255 -29.55 -15.91 -22.24
N SER A 256 -29.02 -15.32 -21.16
CA SER A 256 -27.90 -15.90 -20.43
C SER A 256 -28.43 -16.66 -19.21
N ILE A 257 -28.26 -17.98 -19.22
CA ILE A 257 -28.65 -18.92 -18.15
C ILE A 257 -27.96 -18.57 -16.80
N PHE A 258 -26.92 -17.73 -16.83
CA PHE A 258 -26.10 -17.34 -15.68
C PHE A 258 -26.25 -15.85 -15.33
N LYS A 259 -27.48 -15.34 -15.23
CA LYS A 259 -27.75 -13.96 -14.81
C LYS A 259 -27.27 -13.75 -13.37
N ARG A 260 -26.42 -12.74 -13.18
CA ARG A 260 -25.85 -12.39 -11.87
C ARG A 260 -26.71 -11.35 -11.18
N THR A 261 -27.25 -11.64 -10.00
CA THR A 261 -27.95 -10.64 -9.19
C THR A 261 -27.00 -9.92 -8.25
N GLU A 262 -27.22 -8.62 -8.06
CA GLU A 262 -26.52 -7.85 -7.05
C GLU A 262 -26.77 -8.43 -5.64
N PRO A 263 -25.80 -8.31 -4.71
CA PRO A 263 -26.01 -8.75 -3.35
C PRO A 263 -27.21 -8.03 -2.71
N ALA A 264 -28.24 -8.79 -2.36
CA ALA A 264 -29.41 -8.35 -1.62
C ALA A 264 -29.56 -9.19 -0.33
N PHE A 265 -30.63 -8.94 0.43
CA PHE A 265 -30.98 -9.78 1.58
C PHE A 265 -31.10 -11.25 1.16
N VAL A 266 -30.54 -12.16 1.97
CA VAL A 266 -30.56 -13.60 1.69
C VAL A 266 -31.99 -14.10 1.85
N THR A 267 -32.63 -14.41 0.72
CA THR A 267 -33.95 -15.04 0.64
C THR A 267 -33.83 -16.40 -0.06
N ALA A 268 -34.81 -17.28 0.13
CA ALA A 268 -34.83 -18.57 -0.58
C ALA A 268 -34.77 -18.39 -2.12
N ALA A 269 -35.42 -17.34 -2.65
CA ALA A 269 -35.38 -16.99 -4.07
C ALA A 269 -34.02 -16.43 -4.52
N SER A 270 -33.27 -15.75 -3.65
CA SER A 270 -31.91 -15.27 -3.96
C SER A 270 -30.88 -16.40 -4.06
N LEU A 271 -31.18 -17.57 -3.49
CA LEU A 271 -30.31 -18.75 -3.46
C LEU A 271 -30.68 -19.79 -4.53
N SER A 272 -31.81 -19.63 -5.23
CA SER A 272 -32.34 -20.66 -6.13
C SER A 272 -31.61 -20.78 -7.47
N PRO A 273 -31.07 -19.71 -8.11
CA PRO A 273 -30.23 -19.89 -9.30
C PRO A 273 -28.75 -20.06 -8.94
N PRO A 274 -28.02 -21.01 -9.55
CA PRO A 274 -26.57 -21.06 -9.43
C PRO A 274 -25.94 -19.83 -10.10
N GLN A 275 -25.35 -18.94 -9.31
CA GLN A 275 -24.74 -17.71 -9.78
C GLN A 275 -23.27 -17.63 -9.40
N MET A 276 -22.42 -17.14 -10.32
CA MET A 276 -21.02 -16.85 -10.00
C MET A 276 -20.94 -15.73 -8.94
N PRO A 277 -20.49 -15.99 -7.70
CA PRO A 277 -20.47 -14.96 -6.64
C PRO A 277 -19.25 -14.05 -6.78
N LEU A 278 -19.39 -12.76 -6.48
CA LEU A 278 -18.25 -11.83 -6.49
C LEU A 278 -17.70 -11.78 -5.09
N GLN A 279 -16.50 -12.31 -4.89
CA GLN A 279 -15.81 -12.22 -3.61
C GLN A 279 -14.70 -11.18 -3.71
N LYS A 280 -14.77 -10.18 -2.84
CA LYS A 280 -13.75 -9.15 -2.70
C LYS A 280 -12.71 -9.60 -1.69
N LEU A 281 -11.45 -9.48 -2.07
CA LEU A 281 -10.29 -9.80 -1.24
C LEU A 281 -9.48 -8.51 -1.05
N LEU A 282 -9.57 -7.94 0.14
CA LEU A 282 -8.97 -6.65 0.51
C LEU A 282 -7.67 -6.88 1.27
N PHE A 283 -6.55 -6.42 0.73
CA PHE A 283 -5.24 -6.53 1.38
C PHE A 283 -4.69 -5.14 1.67
N SER A 284 -4.26 -4.91 2.91
CA SER A 284 -3.62 -3.66 3.31
C SER A 284 -2.59 -3.87 4.42
N ALA A 285 -1.61 -2.99 4.48
CA ALA A 285 -0.70 -2.91 5.61
C ALA A 285 -1.38 -2.32 6.86
N THR A 286 -2.24 -1.32 6.64
CA THR A 286 -2.93 -0.57 7.69
C THR A 286 -4.36 -0.30 7.22
N LEU A 287 -5.29 -1.19 7.56
CA LEU A 287 -6.69 -1.00 7.20
C LEU A 287 -7.30 0.14 8.02
N THR A 288 -8.03 1.05 7.36
CA THR A 288 -8.71 2.16 8.05
C THR A 288 -9.84 1.65 8.93
N GLN A 289 -9.97 2.22 10.13
CA GLN A 289 -11.07 1.94 11.06
C GLN A 289 -12.29 2.86 10.80
N ASN A 290 -12.21 3.76 9.81
CA ASN A 290 -13.31 4.67 9.51
C ASN A 290 -14.47 3.91 8.80
N PRO A 291 -15.65 3.78 9.44
CA PRO A 291 -16.76 3.02 8.88
C PRO A 291 -17.32 3.61 7.58
N GLU A 292 -17.29 4.94 7.40
CA GLU A 292 -17.79 5.60 6.19
C GLU A 292 -16.94 5.21 4.97
N LYS A 293 -15.61 5.23 5.14
CA LYS A 293 -14.66 4.82 4.11
C LYS A 293 -14.77 3.33 3.78
N LEU A 294 -15.01 2.49 4.79
CA LEU A 294 -15.19 1.05 4.59
C LEU A 294 -16.53 0.72 3.91
N GLN A 295 -17.59 1.49 4.20
CA GLN A 295 -18.90 1.30 3.59
C GLN A 295 -18.85 1.53 2.07
N GLN A 296 -17.99 2.44 1.59
CA GLN A 296 -17.77 2.66 0.15
C GLN A 296 -17.27 1.42 -0.60
N LEU A 297 -16.67 0.44 0.10
CA LEU A 297 -16.22 -0.81 -0.50
C LEU A 297 -17.36 -1.80 -0.78
N GLY A 298 -18.55 -1.59 -0.19
CA GLY A 298 -19.72 -2.44 -0.38
C GLY A 298 -19.44 -3.91 -0.09
N LEU A 299 -18.74 -4.21 1.02
CA LEU A 299 -18.31 -5.58 1.37
C LEU A 299 -19.49 -6.45 1.81
N TYR A 300 -19.52 -7.71 1.37
CA TYR A 300 -20.52 -8.70 1.76
C TYR A 300 -20.00 -9.59 2.89
N GLN A 301 -20.63 -9.48 4.07
CA GLN A 301 -20.27 -10.23 5.29
C GLN A 301 -18.75 -10.36 5.53
N PRO A 302 -18.01 -9.24 5.57
CA PRO A 302 -16.55 -9.28 5.59
C PRO A 302 -16.01 -10.04 6.80
N ARG A 303 -14.96 -10.83 6.58
CA ARG A 303 -14.13 -11.49 7.60
C ARG A 303 -12.76 -10.80 7.64
N LEU A 304 -12.39 -10.23 8.78
CA LEU A 304 -11.12 -9.50 8.94
C LEU A 304 -10.08 -10.38 9.63
N PHE A 305 -8.98 -10.63 8.94
CA PHE A 305 -7.77 -11.18 9.52
C PHE A 305 -6.84 -10.02 9.88
N SER A 306 -6.52 -9.88 11.16
CA SER A 306 -5.71 -8.76 11.67
C SER A 306 -4.58 -9.28 12.54
N SER A 307 -3.38 -8.76 12.32
CA SER A 307 -2.26 -9.02 13.22
C SER A 307 -2.28 -8.12 14.48
N VAL A 308 -3.35 -7.36 14.78
CA VAL A 308 -3.37 -6.42 15.92
C VAL A 308 -3.84 -7.11 17.21
N HIS A 309 -3.26 -6.75 18.36
CA HIS A 309 -3.76 -7.15 19.68
C HIS A 309 -5.18 -6.62 19.90
N SER A 310 -6.19 -7.49 19.81
CA SER A 310 -7.37 -7.34 20.65
C SER A 310 -6.97 -7.81 22.04
N HIS A 311 -6.83 -6.90 23.01
CA HIS A 311 -6.71 -7.28 24.42
C HIS A 311 -7.96 -8.08 24.80
N ALA A 312 -7.85 -9.40 24.77
CA ALA A 312 -8.87 -10.30 25.31
C ALA A 312 -8.30 -11.27 26.37
N ASN A 313 -6.98 -11.43 26.49
CA ASN A 313 -6.41 -12.42 27.42
C ASN A 313 -5.36 -11.79 28.35
N SER A 314 -5.81 -11.23 29.47
CA SER A 314 -5.13 -11.42 30.75
C SER A 314 -5.96 -12.43 31.53
N PRO A 315 -5.43 -13.63 31.87
CA PRO A 315 -6.18 -14.63 32.60
C PRO A 315 -6.03 -14.38 34.11
N THR A 316 -6.56 -13.29 34.64
CA THR A 316 -6.75 -13.12 36.10
C THR A 316 -7.63 -11.90 36.39
N CYS A 317 -8.84 -12.19 36.88
CA CYS A 317 -9.58 -11.51 37.97
C CYS A 317 -11.08 -11.39 37.67
N SER A 318 -11.82 -12.34 38.22
CA SER A 318 -13.12 -12.08 38.82
C SER A 318 -13.01 -10.88 39.78
N GLN A 319 -13.73 -9.79 39.50
CA GLN A 319 -14.61 -9.09 40.43
C GLN A 319 -15.15 -7.79 39.81
N LEU A 320 -16.41 -7.52 40.15
CA LEU A 320 -17.18 -6.35 39.74
C LEU A 320 -16.47 -5.04 40.08
N SER A 321 -16.24 -4.21 39.08
CA SER A 321 -16.21 -2.75 39.25
C SER A 321 -16.83 -2.09 38.02
N THR A 322 -18.03 -1.56 38.21
CA THR A 322 -18.71 -0.63 37.31
C THR A 322 -17.90 0.66 37.23
N SER A 323 -17.00 0.71 36.27
CA SER A 323 -16.46 1.97 35.73
C SER A 323 -16.61 1.87 34.22
N GLU A 324 -17.41 2.79 33.65
CA GLU A 324 -17.68 2.88 32.22
C GLU A 324 -16.39 2.80 31.40
N PRO A 325 -16.36 2.05 30.29
CA PRO A 325 -15.21 2.05 29.40
C PRO A 325 -15.18 3.40 28.69
N THR A 326 -14.24 4.27 29.08
CA THR A 326 -13.91 5.48 28.34
C THR A 326 -13.57 5.09 26.91
N SER A 327 -14.43 5.53 26.00
CA SER A 327 -14.44 5.20 24.58
C SER A 327 -13.32 5.92 23.82
N GLN A 328 -12.10 5.43 23.93
CA GLN A 328 -11.02 5.68 22.97
C GLN A 328 -10.26 4.38 22.74
N THR A 329 -10.81 3.48 21.92
CA THR A 329 -10.01 2.43 21.29
C THR A 329 -9.00 3.10 20.37
N GLU A 330 -7.80 3.35 20.88
CA GLU A 330 -6.69 3.96 20.14
C GLU A 330 -6.35 3.11 18.90
N ASP A 331 -6.22 3.77 17.74
CA ASP A 331 -5.77 3.19 16.48
C ASP A 331 -4.30 2.70 16.62
N ARG A 332 -4.08 1.54 17.23
CA ARG A 332 -2.74 0.94 17.32
C ARG A 332 -2.34 0.34 15.98
N TYR A 333 -1.23 0.82 15.44
CA TYR A 333 -0.68 0.34 14.18
C TYR A 333 0.28 -0.83 14.40
N ASN A 334 0.54 -1.60 13.34
CA ASN A 334 1.52 -2.68 13.37
C ASN A 334 2.90 -2.18 12.97
N PHE A 335 3.88 -2.31 13.86
CA PHE A 335 5.29 -2.07 13.60
C PHE A 335 5.99 -3.38 13.20
N PRO A 336 6.96 -3.38 12.26
CA PRO A 336 7.72 -4.57 11.92
C PRO A 336 8.52 -5.10 13.13
N GLU A 337 8.50 -6.42 13.34
CA GLU A 337 9.29 -7.07 14.40
C GLU A 337 10.79 -7.00 14.09
N GLY A 338 11.62 -6.74 15.10
CA GLY A 338 13.07 -6.60 14.94
C GLY A 338 13.54 -5.26 14.37
N LEU A 339 12.64 -4.29 14.23
CA LEU A 339 12.97 -2.91 13.89
C LEU A 339 13.53 -2.17 15.13
N THR A 340 14.68 -1.51 14.97
CA THR A 340 15.19 -0.56 15.96
C THR A 340 15.07 0.87 15.42
N GLU A 341 14.33 1.70 16.14
CA GLU A 341 13.97 3.06 15.73
C GLU A 341 14.79 4.10 16.50
N TYR A 342 15.35 5.05 15.76
CA TYR A 342 16.09 6.18 16.28
C TYR A 342 15.60 7.49 15.68
N TYR A 343 15.67 8.56 16.46
CA TYR A 343 15.54 9.91 15.96
C TYR A 343 16.81 10.72 16.21
N VAL A 344 17.13 11.61 15.28
CA VAL A 344 18.31 12.48 15.33
C VAL A 344 17.84 13.92 15.29
N HIS A 345 18.26 14.69 16.29
CA HIS A 345 18.02 16.13 16.32
C HIS A 345 18.98 16.84 15.36
N CYS A 346 18.45 17.68 14.47
CA CYS A 346 19.25 18.33 13.43
C CYS A 346 18.73 19.72 13.06
N THR A 347 19.61 20.55 12.50
CA THR A 347 19.25 21.79 11.80
C THR A 347 19.16 21.53 10.30
N LEU A 348 18.40 22.35 9.57
CA LEU A 348 18.22 22.21 8.11
C LEU A 348 19.55 22.17 7.35
N THR A 349 20.48 23.06 7.73
CA THR A 349 21.80 23.18 7.09
C THR A 349 22.69 21.96 7.29
N LYS A 350 22.53 21.23 8.41
CA LYS A 350 23.35 20.07 8.76
C LYS A 350 22.72 18.74 8.36
N LYS A 351 21.47 18.72 7.87
CA LYS A 351 20.79 17.49 7.46
C LYS A 351 21.57 16.69 6.41
N PRO A 352 22.03 17.26 5.28
CA PRO A 352 22.77 16.47 4.29
C PRO A 352 24.12 15.97 4.82
N LEU A 353 24.80 16.78 5.63
CA LEU A 353 26.04 16.38 6.30
C LEU A 353 25.84 15.16 7.20
N LEU A 354 24.71 15.09 7.91
CA LEU A 354 24.36 13.91 8.69
C LEU A 354 24.20 12.69 7.79
N VAL A 355 23.48 12.78 6.65
CA VAL A 355 23.36 11.65 5.69
C VAL A 355 24.74 11.11 5.31
N LEU A 356 25.67 11.99 4.95
CA LEU A 356 27.04 11.61 4.60
C LEU A 356 27.77 10.94 5.78
N HIS A 357 27.57 11.43 7.01
CA HIS A 357 28.11 10.81 8.22
C HIS A 357 27.60 9.37 8.42
N PHE A 358 26.29 9.14 8.26
CA PHE A 358 25.70 7.80 8.39
C PHE A 358 26.24 6.82 7.34
N VAL A 359 26.49 7.27 6.12
CA VAL A 359 27.05 6.41 5.07
C VAL A 359 28.54 6.17 5.29
N LEU A 360 29.35 7.21 5.45
CA LEU A 360 30.81 7.11 5.42
C LEU A 360 31.42 6.67 6.76
N ARG A 361 30.91 7.20 7.90
CA ARG A 361 31.48 6.92 9.22
C ARG A 361 30.85 5.72 9.89
N MET A 362 29.52 5.64 9.86
CA MET A 362 28.82 4.48 10.42
C MET A 362 28.82 3.26 9.47
N LYS A 363 29.31 3.42 8.23
CA LYS A 363 29.41 2.37 7.20
C LYS A 363 28.09 1.60 7.03
N LEU A 364 26.97 2.32 7.12
CA LEU A 364 25.66 1.73 6.90
C LEU A 364 25.44 1.59 5.39
N SER A 365 25.20 0.37 4.95
CA SER A 365 24.79 0.06 3.59
C SER A 365 24.01 -1.27 3.56
N PRO A 366 23.04 -1.43 2.65
CA PRO A 366 22.45 -0.40 1.80
C PRO A 366 21.40 0.45 2.56
N ILE A 367 21.37 1.77 2.31
CA ILE A 367 20.46 2.74 2.93
C ILE A 367 19.39 3.20 1.94
N LEU A 368 18.13 3.17 2.37
CA LEU A 368 17.01 3.80 1.67
C LEU A 368 16.63 5.12 2.36
N CYS A 369 16.85 6.23 1.67
CA CYS A 369 16.61 7.58 2.17
C CYS A 369 15.32 8.18 1.61
N PHE A 370 14.43 8.66 2.47
CA PHE A 370 13.14 9.24 2.12
C PHE A 370 13.12 10.77 2.24
N THR A 371 12.71 11.43 1.17
CA THR A 371 12.44 12.88 1.13
C THR A 371 10.97 13.16 0.82
N ASN A 372 10.49 14.35 1.21
CA ASN A 372 9.08 14.74 0.98
C ASN A 372 8.81 15.27 -0.43
N SER A 373 9.85 15.73 -1.15
CA SER A 373 9.69 16.27 -2.51
C SER A 373 10.74 15.73 -3.49
N ARG A 374 10.36 15.76 -4.77
CA ARG A 374 11.23 15.32 -5.86
C ARG A 374 12.43 16.24 -6.06
N GLU A 375 12.24 17.52 -5.79
CA GLU A 375 13.28 18.53 -5.85
C GLU A 375 14.28 18.32 -4.71
N ALA A 376 13.82 18.00 -3.51
CA ALA A 376 14.69 17.65 -2.38
C ALA A 376 15.51 16.39 -2.66
N ALA A 377 14.87 15.34 -3.23
CA ALA A 377 15.57 14.12 -3.62
C ALA A 377 16.70 14.42 -4.62
N HIS A 378 16.40 15.21 -5.65
CA HIS A 378 17.36 15.54 -6.70
C HIS A 378 18.52 16.41 -6.17
N ARG A 379 18.24 17.43 -5.35
CA ARG A 379 19.28 18.27 -4.74
C ARG A 379 20.19 17.47 -3.81
N LEU A 380 19.61 16.62 -2.97
CA LEU A 380 20.38 15.75 -2.08
C LEU A 380 21.25 14.77 -2.87
N PHE A 381 20.72 14.21 -3.97
CA PHE A 381 21.49 13.34 -4.86
C PHE A 381 22.69 14.05 -5.47
N LEU A 382 22.49 15.24 -6.06
CA LEU A 382 23.59 16.03 -6.63
C LEU A 382 24.64 16.39 -5.57
N LEU A 383 24.20 16.80 -4.38
CA LEU A 383 25.11 17.14 -3.28
C LEU A 383 26.00 15.97 -2.86
N VAL A 384 25.41 14.77 -2.74
CA VAL A 384 26.15 13.55 -2.38
C VAL A 384 27.12 13.15 -3.49
N GLN A 385 26.74 13.33 -4.76
CA GLN A 385 27.62 13.08 -5.90
C GLN A 385 28.81 14.05 -5.94
N LEU A 386 28.58 15.35 -5.72
CA LEU A 386 29.62 16.37 -5.69
C LEU A 386 30.58 16.20 -4.51
N PHE A 387 30.07 15.86 -3.32
CA PHE A 387 30.92 15.58 -2.16
C PHE A 387 31.85 14.38 -2.39
N GLY A 388 31.41 13.39 -3.18
CA GLY A 388 32.19 12.21 -3.52
C GLY A 388 32.25 11.16 -2.39
N GLY A 389 32.83 10.01 -2.71
CA GLY A 389 33.04 8.90 -1.75
C GLY A 389 31.80 8.07 -1.42
N VAL A 390 30.61 8.41 -1.94
CA VAL A 390 29.37 7.64 -1.74
C VAL A 390 28.74 7.28 -3.08
N GLN A 391 28.47 5.98 -3.27
CA GLN A 391 27.68 5.52 -4.43
C GLN A 391 26.19 5.76 -4.17
N ALA A 392 25.69 6.93 -4.57
CA ALA A 392 24.30 7.31 -4.41
C ALA A 392 23.50 7.20 -5.73
N ALA A 393 22.20 6.98 -5.64
CA ALA A 393 21.29 7.10 -6.79
C ALA A 393 19.97 7.76 -6.38
N GLU A 394 19.41 8.57 -7.29
CA GLU A 394 18.06 9.09 -7.15
C GLU A 394 17.04 8.06 -7.65
N PHE A 395 15.95 7.86 -6.91
CA PHE A 395 14.79 7.08 -7.32
C PHE A 395 13.53 7.93 -7.24
N SER A 396 13.19 8.57 -8.36
CA SER A 396 12.06 9.49 -8.45
C SER A 396 11.33 9.38 -9.78
N SER A 397 10.24 10.14 -9.93
CA SER A 397 9.49 10.18 -11.18
C SER A 397 10.28 10.80 -12.35
N ARG A 398 11.45 11.40 -12.12
CA ARG A 398 12.36 11.91 -13.16
C ARG A 398 12.96 10.79 -14.02
N LEU A 399 13.21 9.62 -13.42
CA LEU A 399 13.78 8.49 -14.13
C LEU A 399 12.74 7.78 -14.99
N SER A 400 13.17 7.35 -16.17
CA SER A 400 12.40 6.47 -17.04
C SER A 400 12.19 5.09 -16.39
N PRO A 401 11.18 4.31 -16.80
CA PRO A 401 10.93 2.98 -16.24
C PRO A 401 12.13 2.02 -16.37
N SER A 402 12.87 2.10 -17.48
CA SER A 402 14.05 1.28 -17.73
C SER A 402 15.20 1.62 -16.78
N GLU A 403 15.44 2.91 -16.55
CA GLU A 403 16.44 3.38 -15.59
C GLU A 403 16.06 2.99 -14.17
N ARG A 404 14.79 3.14 -13.77
CA ARG A 404 14.31 2.69 -12.45
C ARG A 404 14.60 1.22 -12.21
N LYS A 405 14.34 0.35 -13.20
CA LYS A 405 14.63 -1.08 -13.11
C LYS A 405 16.13 -1.35 -12.95
N ARG A 406 16.98 -0.62 -13.69
CA ARG A 406 18.43 -0.73 -13.57
C ARG A 406 18.92 -0.28 -12.19
N THR A 407 18.50 0.89 -11.72
CA THR A 407 18.86 1.44 -10.41
C THR A 407 18.45 0.51 -9.27
N LEU A 408 17.25 -0.07 -9.32
CA LEU A 408 16.83 -1.06 -8.31
C LEU A 408 17.72 -2.30 -8.32
N LYS A 409 18.05 -2.82 -9.50
CA LYS A 409 18.95 -3.98 -9.62
C LYS A 409 20.35 -3.66 -9.10
N ASP A 410 20.89 -2.49 -9.40
CA ASP A 410 22.21 -2.07 -8.90
C ASP A 410 22.20 -1.83 -7.38
N PHE A 411 21.08 -1.40 -6.80
CA PHE A 411 20.89 -1.28 -5.36
C PHE A 411 20.78 -2.65 -4.66
N GLU A 412 20.02 -3.58 -5.23
CA GLU A 412 19.93 -4.96 -4.71
C GLU A 412 21.27 -5.70 -4.79
N GLN A 413 22.08 -5.41 -5.81
CA GLN A 413 23.43 -5.94 -5.97
C GLN A 413 24.46 -5.27 -5.04
N GLY A 414 24.06 -4.25 -4.27
CA GLY A 414 24.93 -3.53 -3.34
C GLY A 414 25.92 -2.56 -4.00
N LYS A 415 25.78 -2.29 -5.31
CA LYS A 415 26.62 -1.29 -6.00
C LYS A 415 26.28 0.13 -5.55
N ILE A 416 25.00 0.36 -5.23
CA ILE A 416 24.51 1.63 -4.70
C ILE A 416 24.38 1.49 -3.18
N GLN A 417 25.09 2.36 -2.46
CA GLN A 417 25.07 2.40 -1.01
C GLN A 417 23.89 3.22 -0.47
N LEU A 418 23.51 4.29 -1.18
CA LEU A 418 22.46 5.23 -0.78
C LEU A 418 21.43 5.42 -1.90
N LEU A 419 20.20 4.97 -1.69
CA LEU A 419 19.08 5.20 -2.61
C LEU A 419 18.20 6.31 -2.06
N ILE A 420 18.15 7.46 -2.72
CA ILE A 420 17.33 8.61 -2.31
C ILE A 420 16.01 8.56 -3.07
N SER A 421 14.90 8.50 -2.35
CA SER A 421 13.57 8.34 -2.95
C SER A 421 12.50 9.20 -2.29
N THR A 422 11.40 9.44 -3.00
CA THR A 422 10.19 10.05 -2.46
C THR A 422 9.17 8.99 -2.07
N ASP A 423 8.23 9.31 -1.18
CA ASP A 423 7.15 8.38 -0.81
C ASP A 423 6.38 7.83 -2.01
N ALA A 424 6.10 8.67 -3.01
CA ALA A 424 5.35 8.26 -4.18
C ALA A 424 6.11 7.22 -5.01
N ALA A 425 7.42 7.37 -5.13
CA ALA A 425 8.25 6.50 -5.94
C ALA A 425 8.59 5.19 -5.23
N ALA A 426 8.91 5.22 -3.93
CA ALA A 426 9.27 4.02 -3.16
C ALA A 426 8.08 3.16 -2.71
N ARG A 427 6.84 3.65 -2.84
CA ARG A 427 5.64 2.86 -2.53
C ARG A 427 5.36 1.81 -3.60
N GLY A 428 5.01 0.60 -3.16
CA GLY A 428 4.72 -0.50 -4.06
C GLY A 428 5.94 -1.09 -4.76
N ILE A 429 7.15 -0.66 -4.39
CA ILE A 429 8.39 -1.29 -4.83
C ILE A 429 8.84 -2.26 -3.75
N ASP A 430 9.10 -3.48 -4.18
CA ASP A 430 9.75 -4.47 -3.37
C ASP A 430 11.26 -4.33 -3.48
N ILE A 431 11.84 -3.73 -2.44
CA ILE A 431 13.29 -3.53 -2.33
C ILE A 431 13.77 -4.52 -1.28
N ASN A 432 14.49 -5.54 -1.72
CA ASN A 432 15.05 -6.54 -0.83
C ASN A 432 16.39 -6.05 -0.25
N GLY A 433 16.70 -6.47 0.98
CA GLY A 433 18.02 -6.24 1.57
C GLY A 433 18.27 -4.84 2.15
N VAL A 434 17.26 -3.96 2.29
CA VAL A 434 17.43 -2.66 2.95
C VAL A 434 17.79 -2.86 4.42
N LYS A 435 19.04 -2.55 4.78
CA LYS A 435 19.54 -2.64 6.16
C LYS A 435 19.07 -1.46 7.01
N CYS A 436 19.02 -0.28 6.41
CA CYS A 436 18.69 0.96 7.11
C CYS A 436 17.73 1.83 6.29
N VAL A 437 16.67 2.30 6.92
CA VAL A 437 15.77 3.34 6.39
C VAL A 437 16.13 4.67 7.04
N LEU A 438 16.32 5.70 6.23
CA LEU A 438 16.63 7.04 6.66
C LEU A 438 15.52 8.00 6.25
N ASN A 439 14.78 8.55 7.20
CA ASN A 439 13.80 9.61 6.94
C ASN A 439 14.51 10.96 7.01
N TYR A 440 14.98 11.45 5.85
CA TYR A 440 15.61 12.78 5.73
C TYR A 440 14.62 13.89 6.07
N ASP A 441 13.39 13.75 5.60
CA ASP A 441 12.27 14.57 6.03
C ASP A 441 11.32 13.75 6.89
N ALA A 442 10.94 14.30 8.05
CA ALA A 442 9.98 13.66 8.93
C ALA A 442 8.62 13.50 8.21
N PRO A 443 8.00 12.31 8.22
CA PRO A 443 6.66 12.14 7.70
C PRO A 443 5.64 12.87 8.58
N GLN A 444 4.62 13.47 7.94
CA GLN A 444 3.57 14.23 8.62
C GLN A 444 2.50 13.34 9.27
N TYR A 445 2.38 12.10 8.80
CA TYR A 445 1.34 11.15 9.23
C TYR A 445 1.98 9.82 9.61
N VAL A 446 1.47 9.20 10.68
CA VAL A 446 1.97 7.91 11.19
C VAL A 446 1.93 6.80 10.14
N ARG A 447 0.87 6.74 9.33
CA ARG A 447 0.73 5.73 8.28
C ARG A 447 1.87 5.82 7.25
N THR A 448 2.27 7.03 6.87
CA THR A 448 3.44 7.23 6.02
C THR A 448 4.72 6.77 6.72
N TYR A 449 4.88 7.08 8.01
CA TYR A 449 6.03 6.62 8.80
C TYR A 449 6.16 5.09 8.80
N ILE A 450 5.07 4.37 9.12
CA ILE A 450 5.02 2.91 9.15
C ILE A 450 5.35 2.31 7.77
N HIS A 451 4.86 2.92 6.69
CA HIS A 451 5.16 2.44 5.33
C HIS A 451 6.61 2.65 4.91
N ARG A 452 7.29 3.68 5.45
CA ARG A 452 8.71 3.93 5.22
C ARG A 452 9.57 2.94 5.99
N ILE A 453 9.36 2.81 7.30
CA ILE A 453 10.13 1.89 8.14
C ILE A 453 9.87 0.42 7.77
N GLY A 454 8.67 0.09 7.26
CA GLY A 454 8.33 -1.22 6.70
C GLY A 454 9.07 -1.60 5.41
N ARG A 455 9.96 -0.75 4.90
CA ARG A 455 10.92 -1.11 3.85
C ARG A 455 12.14 -1.85 4.39
N THR A 456 12.43 -1.75 5.69
CA THR A 456 13.40 -2.61 6.38
C THR A 456 12.68 -3.58 7.31
N ALA A 457 13.43 -4.41 8.02
CA ALA A 457 12.92 -5.43 8.95
C ALA A 457 11.83 -6.36 8.36
N ARG A 458 11.94 -6.68 7.07
CA ARG A 458 10.99 -7.55 6.37
C ARG A 458 11.27 -9.02 6.65
N ALA A 459 10.21 -9.84 6.67
CA ALA A 459 10.31 -11.28 6.89
C ALA A 459 11.14 -11.65 8.15
N GLY A 460 10.96 -10.90 9.24
CA GLY A 460 11.65 -11.12 10.51
C GLY A 460 13.12 -10.67 10.57
N LYS A 461 13.71 -10.12 9.50
CA LYS A 461 15.10 -9.61 9.56
C LYS A 461 15.19 -8.41 10.52
N SER A 462 16.35 -8.18 11.11
CA SER A 462 16.60 -6.94 11.87
C SER A 462 16.73 -5.75 10.92
N GLY A 463 16.18 -4.60 11.31
CA GLY A 463 16.27 -3.37 10.52
C GLY A 463 16.53 -2.16 11.39
N LEU A 464 17.15 -1.13 10.81
CA LEU A 464 17.37 0.15 11.47
C LEU A 464 16.53 1.24 10.79
N ALA A 465 15.90 2.11 11.57
CA ALA A 465 15.23 3.30 11.06
C ALA A 465 15.72 4.55 11.79
N PHE A 466 16.25 5.52 11.05
CA PHE A 466 16.64 6.83 11.58
C PHE A 466 15.73 7.92 11.03
N THR A 467 15.24 8.81 11.90
CA THR A 467 14.41 9.95 11.49
C THR A 467 15.06 11.26 11.89
N PHE A 468 15.25 12.15 10.92
CA PHE A 468 15.80 13.49 11.15
C PHE A 468 14.68 14.45 11.54
N LEU A 469 14.79 15.02 12.74
CA LEU A 469 13.81 15.92 13.32
C LEU A 469 14.42 17.30 13.57
N LEU A 470 13.67 18.34 13.22
CA LEU A 470 13.93 19.70 13.67
C LEU A 470 13.41 19.88 15.10
N ALA A 471 13.96 20.84 15.85
CA ALA A 471 13.54 21.15 17.22
C ALA A 471 12.01 21.34 17.36
N VAL A 472 11.40 22.04 16.40
CA VAL A 472 9.95 22.32 16.37
C VAL A 472 9.09 21.08 16.06
N GLN A 473 9.67 20.05 15.44
CA GLN A 473 8.95 18.84 15.02
C GLN A 473 9.03 17.72 16.07
N GLU A 474 10.02 17.77 16.96
CA GLU A 474 10.33 16.68 17.91
C GLU A 474 9.11 16.30 18.76
N LYS A 475 8.46 17.26 19.42
CA LYS A 475 7.31 16.99 20.29
C LYS A 475 6.13 16.36 19.54
N ASN A 476 5.74 16.93 18.41
CA ASN A 476 4.58 16.46 17.63
C ASN A 476 4.84 15.07 17.03
N PHE A 477 6.06 14.82 16.55
CA PHE A 477 6.43 13.53 15.97
C PHE A 477 6.48 12.43 17.03
N LEU A 478 7.10 12.68 18.19
CA LEU A 478 7.17 11.70 19.27
C LEU A 478 5.77 11.36 19.80
N LYS A 479 4.89 12.36 19.94
CA LYS A 479 3.48 12.14 20.30
C LYS A 479 2.77 11.25 19.29
N MET A 480 2.88 11.58 17.99
CA MET A 480 2.28 10.80 16.90
C MET A 480 2.74 9.33 16.89
N VAL A 481 4.03 9.07 17.13
CA VAL A 481 4.61 7.72 17.12
C VAL A 481 4.24 6.94 18.39
N ALA A 482 4.16 7.62 19.54
CA ALA A 482 3.73 7.02 20.80
C ALA A 482 2.24 6.60 20.75
N GLU A 483 1.35 7.48 20.26
CA GLU A 483 -0.07 7.19 20.08
C GLU A 483 -0.32 6.01 19.13
N ALA A 484 0.58 5.80 18.17
CA ALA A 484 0.50 4.67 17.24
C ALA A 484 0.91 3.33 17.87
N GLY A 485 1.51 3.33 19.06
CA GLY A 485 1.96 2.14 19.76
C GLY A 485 3.38 1.67 19.40
N SER A 486 4.28 2.59 19.03
CA SER A 486 5.70 2.23 18.79
C SER A 486 6.35 1.63 20.04
N PRO A 487 7.23 0.62 19.90
CA PRO A 487 7.95 -0.02 21.01
C PRO A 487 8.96 0.89 21.72
N GLY A 488 9.10 2.15 21.28
CA GLY A 488 9.90 3.18 21.94
C GLY A 488 11.06 3.67 21.07
N ILE A 489 10.90 4.85 20.49
CA ILE A 489 11.92 5.48 19.65
C ILE A 489 13.03 6.10 20.50
N ARG A 490 14.29 5.80 20.17
CA ARG A 490 15.46 6.26 20.95
C ARG A 490 16.10 7.50 20.34
N LYS A 491 16.57 8.43 21.17
CA LYS A 491 17.38 9.56 20.70
C LYS A 491 18.79 9.08 20.34
N HIS A 492 19.23 9.34 19.12
CA HIS A 492 20.60 9.11 18.69
C HIS A 492 21.36 10.43 18.63
N ILE A 493 22.42 10.54 19.43
CA ILE A 493 23.24 11.75 19.55
C ILE A 493 24.48 11.58 18.69
N VAL A 494 24.61 12.42 17.66
CA VAL A 494 25.82 12.47 16.82
C VAL A 494 26.80 13.46 17.44
N GLN A 495 28.00 13.00 17.78
CA GLN A 495 29.02 13.87 18.37
C GLN A 495 29.51 14.91 17.36
N PRO A 496 29.57 16.21 17.71
CA PRO A 496 30.02 17.27 16.80
C PRO A 496 31.42 17.06 16.23
N LYS A 497 32.31 16.41 17.01
CA LYS A 497 33.68 16.09 16.61
C LYS A 497 33.71 15.23 15.32
N ASN A 498 32.73 14.36 15.14
CA ASN A 498 32.65 13.48 13.98
C ASN A 498 32.22 14.20 12.71
N LEU A 499 31.56 15.36 12.85
CA LEU A 499 31.08 16.18 11.73
C LEU A 499 32.17 17.15 11.25
N ARG A 500 32.97 17.71 12.17
CA ARG A 500 34.03 18.71 11.86
C ARG A 500 34.97 18.29 10.72
N SER A 501 35.38 17.01 10.69
CA SER A 501 36.27 16.50 9.64
C SER A 501 35.69 16.55 8.22
N MET A 502 34.37 16.70 8.09
CA MET A 502 33.65 16.70 6.82
C MET A 502 33.04 18.07 6.48
N GLU A 503 33.08 19.04 7.41
CA GLU A 503 32.48 20.36 7.23
C GLU A 503 33.14 21.13 6.08
N ALA A 504 34.48 21.10 5.98
CA ALA A 504 35.21 21.79 4.91
C ALA A 504 34.84 21.28 3.49
N GLY A 505 34.84 19.95 3.30
CA GLY A 505 34.43 19.36 2.02
C GLY A 505 32.94 19.57 1.70
N TYR A 506 32.12 19.67 2.74
CA TYR A 506 30.69 19.91 2.60
C TYR A 506 30.39 21.35 2.15
N GLU A 507 31.10 22.34 2.69
CA GLU A 507 30.99 23.73 2.26
C GLU A 507 31.40 23.91 0.80
N GLN A 508 32.49 23.25 0.37
CA GLN A 508 32.89 23.26 -1.03
C GLN A 508 31.82 22.65 -1.95
N ALA A 509 31.28 21.47 -1.60
CA ALA A 509 30.24 20.82 -2.38
C ALA A 509 28.95 21.65 -2.47
N LEU A 510 28.62 22.43 -1.45
CA LEU A 510 27.47 23.35 -1.47
C LEU A 510 27.68 24.53 -2.42
N LEU A 511 28.88 25.10 -2.48
CA LEU A 511 29.22 26.17 -3.43
C LEU A 511 29.13 25.67 -4.87
N GLU A 512 29.69 24.49 -5.14
CA GLU A 512 29.58 23.84 -6.44
C GLU A 512 28.11 23.55 -6.79
N LEU A 513 27.32 23.05 -5.84
CA LEU A 513 25.90 22.78 -6.07
C LEU A 513 25.10 24.05 -6.36
N ALA A 514 25.41 25.17 -5.70
CA ALA A 514 24.77 26.45 -5.98
C ALA A 514 25.00 26.90 -7.43
N SER A 515 26.21 26.67 -7.96
CA SER A 515 26.53 26.93 -9.36
C SER A 515 25.72 26.04 -10.33
N VAL A 516 25.56 24.75 -10.01
CA VAL A 516 24.82 23.78 -10.84
C VAL A 516 23.32 24.07 -10.88
N ILE A 517 22.75 24.52 -9.76
CA ILE A 517 21.32 24.84 -9.63
C ILE A 517 20.98 26.23 -10.23
N LYS A 518 21.99 27.02 -10.65
CA LYS A 518 21.83 28.39 -11.16
C LYS A 518 21.11 29.32 -10.17
N VAL A 519 21.49 29.24 -8.89
CA VAL A 519 21.00 30.19 -7.86
C VAL A 519 21.62 31.57 -8.14
N PRO A 520 20.88 32.70 -7.97
CA PRO A 520 21.44 34.03 -8.18
C PRO A 520 22.69 34.28 -7.29
N GLN A 521 23.78 34.77 -7.88
CA GLN A 521 25.05 35.05 -7.18
C GLN A 521 24.96 36.21 -6.17
N THR A 522 23.82 36.91 -6.09
CA THR A 522 23.58 38.04 -5.20
C THR A 522 23.19 37.63 -3.77
N TRP A 523 23.10 36.33 -3.47
CA TRP A 523 22.65 35.82 -2.17
C TRP A 523 23.83 35.55 -1.24
N GLU A 524 23.65 35.83 0.06
CA GLU A 524 24.67 35.53 1.08
C GLU A 524 24.91 34.01 1.23
N PRO A 525 26.10 33.55 1.68
CA PRO A 525 26.40 32.14 1.90
C PRO A 525 25.37 31.41 2.79
N SER A 526 24.82 32.12 3.79
CA SER A 526 23.75 31.64 4.67
C SER A 526 22.43 31.40 3.92
N GLN A 527 22.06 32.30 3.00
CA GLN A 527 20.89 32.22 2.15
C GLN A 527 21.03 31.13 1.08
N ILE A 528 22.22 30.97 0.50
CA ILE A 528 22.55 29.88 -0.43
C ILE A 528 22.45 28.55 0.30
N HIS A 529 23.04 28.41 1.49
CA HIS A 529 22.93 27.21 2.31
C HIS A 529 21.47 26.84 2.58
N VAL A 530 20.62 27.79 2.96
CA VAL A 530 19.19 27.53 3.20
C VAL A 530 18.46 27.19 1.90
N CYS A 531 18.74 27.89 0.79
CA CYS A 531 18.11 27.63 -0.51
C CYS A 531 18.40 26.21 -1.03
N VAL A 532 19.66 25.80 -0.90
CA VAL A 532 20.16 24.52 -1.40
C VAL A 532 19.72 23.37 -0.49
N THR A 533 19.64 23.58 0.83
CA THR A 533 19.25 22.55 1.81
C THR A 533 17.74 22.48 2.12
N CYS A 534 16.96 23.53 1.81
CA CYS A 534 15.53 23.61 2.12
C CYS A 534 14.64 23.35 0.90
N SER A 535 13.58 22.55 1.09
CA SER A 535 12.65 22.13 0.02
C SER A 535 11.31 22.87 0.02
N SER A 536 11.08 23.82 0.93
CA SER A 536 9.78 24.48 1.08
C SER A 536 9.59 25.56 0.01
N ARG A 537 8.55 25.40 -0.83
CA ARG A 537 8.05 26.43 -1.75
C ARG A 537 7.74 27.78 -1.07
N GLN A 538 7.60 27.81 0.26
CA GLN A 538 7.37 29.02 1.05
C GLN A 538 8.48 30.09 0.95
N PHE A 539 9.69 29.74 0.50
CA PHE A 539 10.78 30.70 0.28
C PHE A 539 10.89 31.21 -1.16
N PHE A 540 10.10 30.66 -2.11
CA PHE A 540 10.19 31.02 -3.53
C PHE A 540 9.33 32.22 -3.93
N SER A 541 8.42 32.69 -3.06
CA SER A 541 7.84 34.03 -3.23
C SER A 541 8.77 35.04 -2.56
N GLY A 542 9.41 35.91 -3.34
CA GLY A 542 10.43 36.87 -2.90
C GLY A 542 10.05 37.82 -1.74
N ALA A 543 8.83 37.72 -1.19
CA ALA A 543 8.36 38.53 -0.07
C ALA A 543 8.83 38.07 1.33
N TYR A 544 9.35 36.84 1.50
CA TYR A 544 9.69 36.32 2.84
C TYR A 544 11.17 36.42 3.23
N LEU A 545 12.07 36.73 2.29
CA LEU A 545 13.50 36.96 2.57
C LEU A 545 13.75 38.34 3.20
N ASP A 546 12.90 39.34 2.93
CA ASP A 546 13.03 40.69 3.52
C ASP A 546 12.54 40.80 4.97
N MET A 547 11.61 39.95 5.43
CA MET A 547 11.00 40.13 6.76
C MET A 547 11.78 39.52 7.94
N LYS A 548 12.77 38.65 7.72
CA LYS A 548 13.47 37.95 8.82
C LYS A 548 14.88 38.45 9.16
N PHE A 549 15.38 39.48 8.48
CA PHE A 549 16.61 40.17 8.89
C PHE A 549 16.36 41.48 9.65
N ASN A 550 15.11 41.93 9.77
CA ASN A 550 14.77 43.21 10.41
C ASN A 550 14.03 43.13 11.76
N SER A 551 14.03 41.98 12.44
CA SER A 551 13.50 41.87 13.81
C SER A 551 14.49 41.22 14.76
N ALA A 552 15.58 41.95 14.98
CA ALA A 552 16.39 41.89 16.19
C ALA A 552 16.31 43.24 16.93
N VAL A 553 15.10 43.79 17.10
CA VAL A 553 14.73 44.76 18.14
C VAL A 553 13.22 44.59 18.35
N TRP A 554 12.82 44.44 19.62
CA TRP A 554 11.49 44.18 20.20
C TRP A 554 11.10 42.71 20.42
#